data_AF-A0A8S1Y1S5-F1
#
_entry.id   AF-A0A8S1Y1S5-F1
#
_cell.length_a   1.000
_cell.length_b   1.000
_cell.length_c   1.000
_cell.angle_alpha   90.00
_cell.angle_beta   90.00
_cell.angle_gamma   90.00
#
_symmetry.space_group_name_H-M   'P 1'
#
loop_
_entity.id
_entity.type
_entity.pdbx_description
1 polymer ?
#
loop_
_entity_poly.entity_id
_entity_poly.type
_entity_poly.pdbx_seq_one_letter_code
_entity_poly.pdbx_strand_id
1 'polypeptide(L)'
;MVYIKTVGKLVTGVLSLDEKLCKILSILKSYFSGGGLYDNNGSFKNGKWIELSDSFYCYSQVTYQGEYKNCKKVGIWVILGKIQGVNQEKGGGEYDDQLDCVNSLRNGLWIELSDEFDELSQIIYKGEYKHGKKIGVWDEINFKKNEKCGQLNYEN
;
A
#
# COMPACT_ATOMS: atom_id res chain seq x y z
N MET A 1 49.19 -28.05 -35.70
CA MET A 1 49.52 -26.67 -35.28
C MET A 1 48.23 -25.87 -35.32
N VAL A 2 47.85 -25.32 -34.16
CA VAL A 2 46.58 -24.67 -33.82
C VAL A 2 46.40 -23.35 -34.58
N TYR A 3 45.18 -22.97 -34.96
CA TYR A 3 44.64 -21.62 -34.75
C TYR A 3 43.10 -21.63 -34.85
N ILE A 4 42.47 -21.74 -33.69
CA ILE A 4 41.07 -21.36 -33.45
C ILE A 4 41.03 -19.83 -33.52
N LYS A 5 40.35 -19.26 -34.53
CA LYS A 5 40.06 -17.83 -34.61
C LYS A 5 38.59 -17.56 -34.30
N THR A 6 38.37 -17.27 -33.02
CA THR A 6 37.54 -16.16 -32.55
C THR A 6 36.10 -16.06 -33.07
N VAL A 7 35.19 -16.79 -32.42
CA VAL A 7 33.79 -16.36 -32.29
C VAL A 7 33.76 -15.27 -31.22
N GLY A 8 34.02 -14.02 -31.62
CA GLY A 8 34.08 -12.89 -30.71
C GLY A 8 33.28 -11.73 -31.26
N LYS A 9 32.20 -11.40 -30.54
CA LYS A 9 31.35 -10.20 -30.67
C LYS A 9 30.27 -10.23 -31.75
N LEU A 10 29.18 -10.94 -31.46
CA LEU A 10 27.83 -10.57 -31.88
C LEU A 10 26.86 -10.80 -30.70
N VAL A 11 27.06 -10.04 -29.62
CA VAL A 11 26.04 -9.87 -28.57
C VAL A 11 26.00 -8.38 -28.22
N THR A 12 25.51 -7.57 -29.15
CA THR A 12 25.29 -6.12 -28.95
C THR A 12 23.81 -5.79 -29.12
N GLY A 13 22.93 -6.52 -28.44
CA GLY A 13 21.50 -6.24 -28.52
C GLY A 13 20.58 -7.08 -27.64
N VAL A 14 21.05 -8.18 -27.06
CA VAL A 14 20.26 -8.95 -26.10
C VAL A 14 20.60 -8.44 -24.71
N LEU A 15 19.81 -7.48 -24.22
CA LEU A 15 19.80 -7.11 -22.81
C LEU A 15 19.73 -8.39 -21.96
N SER A 16 20.49 -8.42 -20.87
CA SER A 16 20.41 -9.53 -19.92
C SER A 16 18.96 -9.66 -19.40
N LEU A 17 18.61 -10.84 -18.90
CA LEU A 17 17.28 -11.05 -18.33
C LEU A 17 17.01 -10.03 -17.20
N ASP A 18 18.03 -9.72 -16.41
CA ASP A 18 17.97 -8.73 -15.33
C ASP A 18 17.77 -7.30 -15.86
N GLU A 19 18.40 -6.91 -16.96
CA GLU A 19 18.20 -5.59 -17.59
C GLU A 19 16.80 -5.46 -18.21
N LYS A 20 16.26 -6.54 -18.80
CA LYS A 20 14.89 -6.58 -19.32
C LYS A 20 13.88 -6.52 -18.18
N LEU A 21 14.11 -7.26 -17.09
CA LEU A 21 13.31 -7.19 -15.88
C LEU A 21 13.36 -5.78 -15.28
N CYS A 22 14.52 -5.15 -15.17
CA CYS A 22 14.65 -3.78 -14.67
C CYS A 22 13.89 -2.75 -15.53
N LYS A 23 13.92 -2.86 -16.87
CA LYS A 23 13.14 -2.00 -17.77
C LYS A 23 11.63 -2.27 -17.70
N ILE A 24 11.22 -3.52 -17.60
CA ILE A 24 9.80 -3.87 -17.41
C ILE A 24 9.32 -3.38 -16.05
N LEU A 25 10.11 -3.54 -15.00
CA LEU A 25 9.82 -3.02 -13.66
C LEU A 25 9.78 -1.49 -13.63
N SER A 26 10.62 -0.78 -14.39
CA SER A 26 10.56 0.68 -14.46
C SER A 26 9.32 1.19 -15.20
N ILE A 27 8.88 0.49 -16.25
CA ILE A 27 7.63 0.77 -16.97
C ILE A 27 6.39 0.40 -16.13
N LEU A 28 6.48 -0.65 -15.29
CA LEU A 28 5.41 -1.00 -14.36
C LEU A 28 5.33 -0.04 -13.16
N LYS A 29 6.48 0.48 -12.68
CA LYS A 29 6.52 1.53 -11.66
C LYS A 29 5.84 2.82 -12.13
N SER A 30 5.87 3.14 -13.43
CA SER A 30 5.12 4.30 -13.97
C SER A 30 3.60 4.09 -14.05
N TYR A 31 3.09 2.87 -13.82
CA TYR A 31 1.66 2.60 -13.76
C TYR A 31 1.06 2.70 -12.35
N PHE A 32 1.90 2.76 -11.31
CA PHE A 32 1.48 2.90 -9.92
C PHE A 32 2.26 4.04 -9.25
N SER A 33 2.09 5.26 -9.75
CA SER A 33 2.56 6.42 -9.01
C SER A 33 1.55 6.75 -7.92
N GLY A 34 1.94 6.57 -6.66
CA GLY A 34 1.34 7.34 -5.57
C GLY A 34 1.42 8.83 -5.90
N GLY A 35 0.45 9.61 -5.42
CA GLY A 35 0.39 11.04 -5.70
C GLY A 35 -0.99 11.65 -5.45
N GLY A 36 -1.04 12.97 -5.57
CA GLY A 36 -2.26 13.75 -5.41
C GLY A 36 -1.98 15.22 -5.74
N LEU A 37 -2.89 16.10 -5.32
CA LEU A 37 -2.75 17.53 -5.55
C LEU A 37 -1.99 18.19 -4.39
N TYR A 38 -1.06 19.06 -4.73
CA TYR A 38 -0.52 20.03 -3.79
C TYR A 38 -1.34 21.31 -3.89
N ASP A 39 -1.29 22.13 -2.85
CA ASP A 39 -1.84 23.48 -2.88
C ASP A 39 -1.12 24.39 -3.89
N ASN A 40 -1.66 25.60 -4.12
CA ASN A 40 -1.11 26.54 -5.11
C ASN A 40 0.34 26.96 -4.82
N ASN A 41 0.80 26.79 -3.58
CA ASN A 41 2.16 27.08 -3.15
C ASN A 41 3.08 25.83 -3.19
N GLY A 42 2.56 24.67 -3.61
CA GLY A 42 3.31 23.41 -3.68
C GLY A 42 3.79 22.88 -2.32
N SER A 43 3.30 23.44 -1.21
CA SER A 43 3.82 23.23 0.14
C SER A 43 3.03 22.17 0.89
N PHE A 44 1.73 22.04 0.60
CA PHE A 44 0.84 21.14 1.35
C PHE A 44 0.07 20.19 0.45
N LYS A 45 0.00 18.91 0.84
CA LYS A 45 -0.93 17.93 0.25
C LYS A 45 -2.37 18.39 0.51
N ASN A 46 -3.18 18.47 -0.54
CA ASN A 46 -4.60 18.83 -0.48
C ASN A 46 -5.43 18.00 -1.48
N GLY A 47 -6.70 17.73 -1.16
CA GLY A 47 -7.62 16.99 -2.01
C GLY A 47 -7.33 15.48 -2.04
N LYS A 48 -7.65 14.81 -3.15
CA LYS A 48 -7.53 13.35 -3.27
C LYS A 48 -6.08 12.89 -3.43
N TRP A 49 -5.74 11.81 -2.76
CA TRP A 49 -4.40 11.22 -2.75
C TRP A 49 -4.43 9.70 -2.81
N ILE A 50 -3.37 9.16 -3.41
CA ILE A 50 -3.03 7.75 -3.40
C ILE A 50 -1.64 7.62 -2.77
N GLU A 51 -1.52 6.82 -1.71
CA GLU A 51 -0.25 6.49 -1.08
C GLU A 51 0.08 5.03 -1.31
N LEU A 52 1.36 4.73 -1.48
CA LEU A 52 1.86 3.37 -1.54
C LEU A 52 2.11 2.88 -0.11
N SER A 53 1.88 1.58 0.13
CA SER A 53 2.33 0.96 1.39
C SER A 53 3.85 0.97 1.52
N ASP A 54 4.35 1.03 2.76
CA ASP A 54 5.79 0.91 3.03
C ASP A 54 6.32 -0.45 2.55
N SER A 55 5.48 -1.48 2.60
CA SER A 55 5.74 -2.81 2.06
C SER A 55 5.27 -2.94 0.60
N PHE A 56 5.32 -1.89 -0.23
CA PHE A 56 4.92 -1.99 -1.64
C PHE A 56 6.01 -2.66 -2.50
N TYR A 57 5.71 -3.85 -3.03
CA TYR A 57 6.57 -4.58 -3.97
C TYR A 57 5.74 -5.45 -4.93
N CYS A 58 6.38 -6.29 -5.74
CA CYS A 58 5.69 -7.07 -6.77
C CYS A 58 4.59 -8.00 -6.24
N TYR A 59 4.74 -8.56 -5.03
CA TYR A 59 3.75 -9.46 -4.40
C TYR A 59 2.90 -8.78 -3.32
N SER A 60 3.11 -7.48 -3.06
CA SER A 60 2.25 -6.68 -2.17
C SER A 60 2.05 -5.31 -2.79
N GLN A 61 0.99 -5.20 -3.60
CA GLN A 61 0.61 -3.98 -4.30
C GLN A 61 -0.53 -3.29 -3.55
N VAL A 62 -0.25 -2.83 -2.33
CA VAL A 62 -1.20 -2.16 -1.45
C VAL A 62 -1.11 -0.65 -1.59
N THR A 63 -2.25 0.01 -1.78
CA THR A 63 -2.36 1.47 -1.81
C THR A 63 -3.43 1.98 -0.85
N TYR A 64 -3.24 3.19 -0.36
CA TYR A 64 -4.18 3.90 0.50
C TYR A 64 -4.75 5.08 -0.28
N GLN A 65 -6.08 5.20 -0.34
CA GLN A 65 -6.75 6.26 -1.06
C GLN A 65 -7.65 7.05 -0.13
N GLY A 66 -7.56 8.37 -0.19
CA GLY A 66 -8.40 9.23 0.63
C GLY A 66 -8.13 10.70 0.35
N GLU A 67 -8.55 11.55 1.28
CA GLU A 67 -8.41 13.00 1.16
C GLU A 67 -7.41 13.55 2.16
N TYR A 68 -6.62 14.51 1.68
CA TYR A 68 -5.78 15.38 2.49
C TYR A 68 -6.38 16.78 2.59
N LYS A 69 -6.28 17.39 3.76
CA LYS A 69 -6.57 18.80 4.01
C LYS A 69 -5.44 19.40 4.84
N ASN A 70 -4.70 20.35 4.26
CA ASN A 70 -3.53 20.99 4.86
C ASN A 70 -2.51 19.96 5.40
N CYS A 71 -2.09 19.01 4.54
CA CYS A 71 -1.20 17.90 4.91
C CYS A 71 -1.74 16.88 5.93
N LYS A 72 -3.03 16.92 6.28
CA LYS A 72 -3.66 15.91 7.15
C LYS A 72 -4.61 15.01 6.38
N LYS A 73 -4.55 13.70 6.64
CA LYS A 73 -5.58 12.75 6.23
C LYS A 73 -6.90 13.11 6.92
N VAL A 74 -7.98 13.21 6.17
CA VAL A 74 -9.32 13.50 6.67
C VAL A 74 -10.35 12.56 6.03
N GLY A 75 -11.45 12.34 6.75
CA GLY A 75 -12.58 11.55 6.25
C GLY A 75 -12.22 10.10 5.97
N ILE A 76 -12.91 9.51 5.00
CA ILE A 76 -12.77 8.09 4.66
C ILE A 76 -11.47 7.84 3.90
N TRP A 77 -10.72 6.86 4.39
CA TRP A 77 -9.54 6.31 3.74
C TRP A 77 -9.75 4.83 3.45
N VAL A 78 -9.54 4.43 2.21
CA VAL A 78 -9.74 3.07 1.70
C VAL A 78 -8.39 2.42 1.43
N ILE A 79 -8.24 1.17 1.81
CA ILE A 79 -7.07 0.34 1.52
C ILE A 79 -7.41 -0.56 0.34
N LEU A 80 -6.68 -0.39 -0.77
CA LEU A 80 -6.82 -1.21 -1.97
C LEU A 80 -5.63 -2.15 -2.10
N GLY A 81 -5.88 -3.44 -2.22
CA GLY A 81 -4.89 -4.44 -2.60
C GLY A 81 -5.14 -4.93 -4.02
N LYS A 82 -4.08 -5.07 -4.81
CA LYS A 82 -4.19 -5.64 -6.16
C LYS A 82 -4.09 -7.16 -6.12
N ILE A 83 -5.12 -7.86 -6.61
CA ILE A 83 -5.14 -9.31 -6.76
C ILE A 83 -5.42 -9.64 -8.22
N GLN A 84 -4.55 -10.44 -8.85
CA GLN A 84 -4.69 -10.81 -10.27
C GLN A 84 -4.85 -9.61 -11.21
N GLY A 85 -4.21 -8.49 -10.87
CA GLY A 85 -4.27 -7.27 -11.67
C GLY A 85 -5.45 -6.34 -11.36
N VAL A 86 -6.39 -6.73 -10.48
CA VAL A 86 -7.58 -5.94 -10.14
C VAL A 86 -7.45 -5.36 -8.73
N ASN A 87 -7.73 -4.06 -8.58
CA ASN A 87 -7.80 -3.43 -7.26
C ASN A 87 -9.06 -3.89 -6.53
N GLN A 88 -8.89 -4.34 -5.30
CA GLN A 88 -9.98 -4.74 -4.41
C GLN A 88 -9.85 -4.00 -3.09
N GLU A 89 -10.97 -3.51 -2.56
CA GLU A 89 -11.03 -2.95 -1.22
C GLU A 89 -10.77 -4.05 -0.18
N LYS A 90 -9.82 -3.79 0.71
CA LYS A 90 -9.39 -4.72 1.77
C LYS A 90 -9.62 -4.16 3.16
N GLY A 91 -9.76 -2.85 3.28
CA GLY A 91 -9.99 -2.21 4.55
C GLY A 91 -9.97 -0.69 4.43
N GLY A 92 -9.68 -0.04 5.55
CA GLY A 92 -9.83 1.40 5.68
C GLY A 92 -10.57 1.79 6.94
N GLY A 93 -10.89 3.08 7.02
CA GLY A 93 -11.65 3.67 8.09
C GLY A 93 -11.69 5.19 7.97
N GLU A 94 -12.13 5.85 9.04
CA GLU A 94 -12.31 7.30 9.06
C GLU A 94 -11.25 7.98 9.93
N TYR A 95 -10.68 9.05 9.39
CA TYR A 95 -9.85 9.98 10.13
C TYR A 95 -10.69 11.16 10.60
N ASP A 96 -10.51 11.51 11.87
CA ASP A 96 -11.13 12.67 12.49
C ASP A 96 -10.54 13.97 11.92
N ASP A 97 -11.41 14.91 11.56
CA ASP A 97 -11.05 16.21 11.03
C ASP A 97 -10.84 17.28 12.13
N GLN A 98 -11.12 16.96 13.40
CA GLN A 98 -11.25 17.94 14.48
C GLN A 98 -9.97 18.24 15.30
N LEU A 99 -8.80 17.71 14.93
CA LEU A 99 -7.63 17.80 15.81
C LEU A 99 -6.46 18.63 15.25
N ASP A 100 -5.66 19.13 16.20
CA ASP A 100 -4.52 20.03 16.04
C ASP A 100 -3.52 19.62 14.93
N CYS A 101 -2.74 20.60 14.48
CA CYS A 101 -1.86 20.62 13.30
C CYS A 101 -0.89 19.45 13.09
N VAL A 102 -0.81 18.45 13.96
CA VAL A 102 0.30 17.49 13.98
C VAL A 102 -0.07 16.09 13.47
N ASN A 103 -1.20 15.51 13.85
CA ASN A 103 -1.51 14.11 13.50
C ASN A 103 -2.99 13.88 13.16
N SER A 104 -3.26 13.20 12.05
CA SER A 104 -4.58 12.64 11.73
C SER A 104 -4.87 11.46 12.65
N LEU A 105 -5.88 11.58 13.51
CA LEU A 105 -6.27 10.48 14.40
C LEU A 105 -7.34 9.62 13.75
N ARG A 106 -7.14 8.30 13.84
CA ARG A 106 -8.15 7.31 13.48
C ARG A 106 -9.24 7.31 14.55
N ASN A 107 -10.50 7.27 14.11
CA ASN A 107 -11.66 7.14 14.98
C ASN A 107 -12.68 6.16 14.37
N GLY A 108 -13.44 5.48 15.23
CA GLY A 108 -14.49 4.55 14.83
C GLY A 108 -13.97 3.23 14.31
N LEU A 109 -14.75 2.57 13.45
CA LEU A 109 -14.42 1.25 12.93
C LEU A 109 -13.31 1.30 11.89
N TRP A 110 -12.36 0.37 12.00
CA TRP A 110 -11.23 0.24 11.10
C TRP A 110 -10.98 -1.20 10.71
N ILE A 111 -10.50 -1.37 9.48
CA ILE A 111 -9.95 -2.62 8.98
C ILE A 111 -8.50 -2.33 8.55
N GLU A 112 -7.55 -3.02 9.19
CA GLU A 112 -6.12 -2.92 8.93
C GLU A 112 -5.60 -4.19 8.27
N LEU A 113 -4.52 -4.07 7.51
CA LEU A 113 -3.79 -5.22 6.99
C LEU A 113 -2.73 -5.65 8.01
N SER A 114 -2.37 -6.94 8.03
CA SER A 114 -1.19 -7.38 8.76
C SER A 114 0.10 -6.84 8.14
N ASP A 115 1.17 -6.77 8.94
CA ASP A 115 2.49 -6.36 8.45
C ASP A 115 3.04 -7.32 7.38
N GLU A 116 2.61 -8.59 7.44
CA GLU A 116 2.93 -9.65 6.48
C GLU A 116 1.92 -9.74 5.32
N PHE A 117 1.08 -8.72 5.11
CA PHE A 117 0.04 -8.79 4.08
C PHE A 117 0.63 -8.83 2.67
N ASP A 118 0.41 -9.95 1.99
CA ASP A 118 0.83 -10.19 0.62
C ASP A 118 -0.13 -11.14 -0.12
N GLU A 119 0.25 -11.60 -1.31
CA GLU A 119 -0.57 -12.54 -2.10
C GLU A 119 -0.83 -13.89 -1.40
N LEU A 120 0.05 -14.32 -0.50
CA LEU A 120 0.00 -15.60 0.22
C LEU A 120 -0.66 -15.47 1.60
N SER A 121 -0.42 -14.37 2.30
CA SER A 121 -0.93 -14.05 3.63
C SER A 121 -1.86 -12.83 3.56
N GLN A 122 -3.17 -13.08 3.60
CA GLN A 122 -4.19 -12.03 3.54
C GLN A 122 -4.91 -11.89 4.87
N ILE A 123 -4.15 -11.65 5.94
CA ILE A 123 -4.71 -11.41 7.28
C ILE A 123 -5.08 -9.93 7.42
N ILE A 124 -6.30 -9.69 7.89
CA ILE A 124 -6.78 -8.35 8.25
C ILE A 124 -7.20 -8.32 9.72
N TYR A 125 -7.14 -7.14 10.31
CA TYR A 125 -7.60 -6.88 11.66
C TYR A 125 -8.76 -5.90 11.64
N LYS A 126 -9.89 -6.25 12.25
CA LYS A 126 -11.07 -5.39 12.32
C LYS A 126 -11.37 -5.02 13.77
N GLY A 127 -11.51 -3.73 14.05
CA GLY A 127 -11.87 -3.27 15.39
C GLY A 127 -12.15 -1.77 15.41
N GLU A 128 -12.07 -1.18 16.59
CA GLU A 128 -12.39 0.23 16.82
C GLU A 128 -11.17 1.03 17.27
N TYR A 129 -11.07 2.24 16.76
CA TYR A 129 -10.16 3.29 17.21
C TYR A 129 -10.90 4.37 17.98
N LYS A 130 -10.24 4.88 19.02
CA LYS A 130 -10.66 6.08 19.75
C LYS A 130 -9.45 6.97 20.02
N HIS A 131 -9.47 8.18 19.49
CA HIS A 131 -8.37 9.16 19.50
C HIS A 131 -7.03 8.54 19.08
N GLY A 132 -7.04 7.80 17.97
CA GLY A 132 -5.84 7.17 17.41
C GLY A 132 -5.32 5.97 18.19
N LYS A 133 -6.03 5.49 19.22
CA LYS A 133 -5.71 4.25 19.94
C LYS A 133 -6.70 3.14 19.62
N LYS A 134 -6.21 1.93 19.42
CA LYS A 134 -7.05 0.72 19.34
C LYS A 134 -7.71 0.49 20.69
N ILE A 135 -9.01 0.24 20.69
CA ILE A 135 -9.79 -0.08 21.89
C ILE A 135 -10.60 -1.35 21.66
N GLY A 136 -11.03 -1.98 22.76
CA GLY A 136 -11.92 -3.13 22.73
C GLY A 136 -11.33 -4.36 22.03
N VAL A 137 -12.21 -5.13 21.39
CA VAL A 137 -11.87 -6.39 20.72
C VAL A 137 -11.55 -6.14 19.26
N TRP A 138 -10.42 -6.69 18.81
CA TRP A 138 -9.99 -6.67 17.42
C TRP A 138 -9.97 -8.09 16.87
N ASP A 139 -10.80 -8.35 15.86
CA ASP A 139 -10.89 -9.64 15.19
C ASP A 139 -9.76 -9.78 14.17
N GLU A 140 -9.02 -10.89 14.25
CA GLU A 140 -8.08 -11.31 13.21
C GLU A 140 -8.82 -12.21 12.22
N ILE A 141 -8.85 -11.83 10.94
CA ILE A 141 -9.64 -12.50 9.91
C ILE A 141 -8.74 -12.86 8.73
N ASN A 142 -8.78 -14.11 8.30
CA ASN A 142 -8.23 -14.51 7.01
C ASN A 142 -9.15 -14.05 5.90
N PHE A 143 -8.79 -12.97 5.23
CA PHE A 143 -9.61 -12.31 4.20
C PHE A 143 -9.99 -13.26 3.07
N LYS A 144 -9.04 -14.12 2.63
CA LYS A 144 -9.26 -15.05 1.51
C LYS A 144 -10.28 -16.14 1.85
N LYS A 145 -10.26 -16.64 3.09
CA LYS A 145 -11.19 -17.66 3.57
C LYS A 145 -12.47 -17.08 4.17
N ASN A 146 -12.47 -15.79 4.50
CA ASN A 146 -13.50 -15.12 5.28
C ASN A 146 -13.75 -15.81 6.63
N GLU A 147 -12.66 -16.21 7.31
CA GLU A 147 -12.70 -16.93 8.58
C GLU A 147 -12.00 -16.12 9.67
N LYS A 148 -12.60 -16.04 10.86
CA LYS A 148 -11.95 -15.49 12.05
C LYS A 148 -10.89 -16.48 12.54
N CYS A 149 -9.64 -16.03 12.61
CA CYS A 149 -8.50 -16.84 13.04
C CYS A 149 -8.10 -16.55 14.49
N GLY A 150 -8.41 -15.36 15.00
CA GLY A 150 -8.00 -14.93 16.33
C GLY A 150 -8.71 -13.67 16.80
N GLN A 151 -8.34 -13.21 17.99
CA GLN A 151 -8.78 -11.92 18.52
C GLN A 151 -7.73 -11.33 19.45
N LEU A 152 -7.64 -10.00 19.46
CA LEU A 152 -6.80 -9.20 20.34
C LEU A 152 -7.70 -8.33 21.22
N ASN A 153 -7.30 -8.13 22.48
CA ASN A 153 -8.03 -7.27 23.41
C ASN A 153 -7.17 -6.08 23.79
N TYR A 154 -7.73 -4.88 23.65
CA TYR A 154 -7.11 -3.63 24.04
C TYR A 154 -7.93 -2.97 25.15
N GLU A 155 -7.23 -2.29 26.06
CA GLU A 155 -7.86 -1.50 27.12
C GLU A 155 -8.57 -0.26 26.53
N ASN A 156 -9.64 0.18 27.20
CA ASN A 156 -10.46 1.33 26.80
C ASN A 156 -9.97 2.65 27.42
#